data_AF-A0A6P0VUX6-F1
#
_entry.id   AF-A0A6P0VUX6-F1
#
_cell.length_a   1.000
_cell.length_b   1.000
_cell.length_c   1.000
_cell.angle_alpha   90.00
_cell.angle_beta   90.00
_cell.angle_gamma   90.00
#
_symmetry.space_group_name_H-M   'P 1'
#
loop_
_entity.id
_entity.type
_entity.pdbx_description
1 polymer ?
#
loop_
_entity_poly.entity_id
_entity_poly.type
_entity_poly.pdbx_seq_one_letter_code
_entity_poly.pdbx_strand_id
1 'polypeptide(L)'
;MKDTQTTLNKAVALILQYLESNWHPETKVVNYQAADVLQEKLDLSLPDEGVTLEELIPIVESYLQYSVRTGSTQFFNLLFSGSSIPGILAEMVTSATNTTMHTYDVAPVATLMERELIKNLNSLVGFQQGEGLMVTGGSNANLVGMLCGRHKVLPEAKLKGLGHHRLVAFVSEQAHYSYAKAANLMGIGIENLVKVNSDREGKMIPEALEAAIQQSLS
;
A
#
# COMPACT_ATOMS: atom_id res chain seq x y z
N MET A 1 0.48 12.00 -33.32
CA MET A 1 -0.37 12.78 -32.39
C MET A 1 -1.86 12.52 -32.61
N LYS A 2 -2.43 12.68 -33.82
CA LYS A 2 -3.86 12.33 -34.06
C LYS A 2 -4.16 10.86 -33.75
N ASP A 3 -3.34 9.94 -34.26
CA ASP A 3 -3.53 8.50 -34.02
C ASP A 3 -3.39 8.15 -32.53
N THR A 4 -2.40 8.74 -31.86
CA THR A 4 -2.22 8.65 -30.39
C THR A 4 -3.46 9.10 -29.63
N GLN A 5 -4.04 10.24 -30.00
CA GLN A 5 -5.24 10.77 -29.35
C GLN A 5 -6.44 9.85 -29.59
N THR A 6 -6.61 9.34 -30.81
CA THR A 6 -7.67 8.39 -31.13
C THR A 6 -7.57 7.12 -30.28
N THR A 7 -6.39 6.52 -30.17
CA THR A 7 -6.19 5.32 -29.36
C THR A 7 -6.39 5.58 -27.87
N LEU A 8 -5.89 6.69 -27.34
CA LEU A 8 -6.12 7.07 -25.94
C LEU A 8 -7.62 7.27 -25.64
N ASN A 9 -8.36 7.91 -26.54
CA ASN A 9 -9.81 8.08 -26.39
C ASN A 9 -10.53 6.73 -26.34
N LYS A 10 -10.12 5.75 -27.17
CA LYS A 10 -10.66 4.39 -27.11
C LYS A 10 -10.39 3.72 -25.77
N ALA A 11 -9.14 3.77 -25.29
CA ALA A 11 -8.78 3.21 -23.99
C ALA A 11 -9.56 3.85 -22.84
N VAL A 12 -9.72 5.17 -22.85
CA VAL A 12 -10.53 5.90 -21.86
C VAL A 12 -12.00 5.47 -21.92
N ALA A 13 -12.57 5.31 -23.11
CA ALA A 13 -13.95 4.84 -23.25
C ALA A 13 -14.15 3.44 -22.63
N LEU A 14 -13.22 2.51 -22.86
CA LEU A 14 -13.23 1.18 -22.25
C LEU A 14 -13.16 1.25 -20.72
N ILE A 15 -12.28 2.10 -20.18
CA ILE A 15 -12.16 2.32 -18.73
C ILE A 15 -13.45 2.89 -18.15
N LEU A 16 -14.08 3.87 -18.80
CA LEU A 16 -15.33 4.46 -18.35
C LEU A 16 -16.46 3.42 -18.32
N GLN A 17 -16.59 2.60 -19.36
CA GLN A 17 -17.55 1.51 -19.40
C GLN A 17 -17.28 0.47 -18.28
N TYR A 18 -16.01 0.13 -18.05
CA TYR A 18 -15.62 -0.76 -16.96
C TYR A 18 -16.01 -0.18 -15.59
N LEU A 19 -15.76 1.11 -15.34
CA LEU A 19 -16.13 1.78 -14.09
C LEU A 19 -17.65 1.86 -13.89
N GLU A 20 -18.41 2.17 -14.93
CA GLU A 20 -19.88 2.20 -14.90
C GLU A 20 -20.44 0.83 -14.53
N SER A 21 -19.96 -0.23 -15.18
CA SER A 21 -20.42 -1.60 -14.93
C SER A 21 -20.16 -2.12 -13.51
N ASN A 22 -19.29 -1.48 -12.72
CA ASN A 22 -19.07 -1.85 -11.31
C ASN A 22 -20.29 -1.54 -10.40
N TRP A 23 -21.18 -0.66 -10.86
CA TRP A 23 -22.41 -0.30 -10.15
C TRP A 23 -23.59 -1.24 -10.46
N HIS A 24 -23.42 -2.12 -11.44
CA HIS A 24 -24.46 -3.02 -11.93
C HIS A 24 -24.42 -4.36 -11.19
N PRO A 25 -25.48 -4.76 -10.46
CA PRO A 25 -25.50 -5.99 -9.67
C PRO A 25 -25.35 -7.28 -10.49
N GLU A 26 -25.76 -7.27 -11.76
CA GLU A 26 -25.64 -8.39 -12.69
C GLU A 26 -24.21 -8.61 -13.20
N THR A 27 -23.35 -7.59 -13.10
CA THR A 27 -21.94 -7.70 -13.47
C THR A 27 -21.21 -8.56 -12.45
N LYS A 28 -20.65 -9.69 -12.90
CA LYS A 28 -19.84 -10.56 -12.04
C LYS A 28 -18.63 -9.81 -11.48
N VAL A 29 -18.37 -9.95 -10.17
CA VAL A 29 -17.17 -9.40 -9.50
C VAL A 29 -15.88 -9.90 -10.16
N VAL A 30 -15.87 -11.14 -10.65
CA VAL A 30 -14.76 -11.69 -11.42
C VAL A 30 -15.31 -12.70 -12.42
N ASN A 31 -14.82 -12.67 -13.65
CA ASN A 31 -15.00 -13.77 -14.59
C ASN A 31 -13.89 -14.80 -14.38
N TYR A 32 -14.00 -15.57 -13.30
CA TYR A 32 -12.93 -16.46 -12.86
C TYR A 32 -12.56 -17.48 -13.95
N GLN A 33 -11.26 -17.66 -14.13
CA GLN A 33 -10.63 -18.67 -14.97
C GLN A 33 -9.41 -19.19 -14.21
N ALA A 34 -9.10 -20.48 -14.34
CA ALA A 34 -7.88 -21.04 -13.79
C ALA A 34 -6.63 -20.47 -14.49
N ALA A 35 -5.48 -20.50 -13.82
CA ALA A 35 -4.26 -19.83 -14.30
C ALA A 35 -3.74 -20.42 -15.62
N ASP A 36 -3.78 -21.74 -15.76
CA ASP A 36 -3.47 -22.48 -16.98
C ASP A 36 -4.39 -22.07 -18.15
N VAL A 37 -5.70 -21.97 -17.89
CA VAL A 37 -6.68 -21.52 -18.89
C VAL A 37 -6.45 -20.08 -19.32
N LEU A 38 -6.08 -19.17 -18.39
CA LEU A 38 -5.74 -17.78 -18.75
C LEU A 38 -4.44 -17.70 -19.54
N GLN A 39 -3.45 -18.52 -19.21
CA GLN A 39 -2.17 -18.56 -19.91
C GLN A 39 -2.32 -19.04 -21.36
N GLU A 40 -3.26 -19.95 -21.63
CA GLU A 40 -3.59 -20.37 -23.00
C GLU A 40 -4.40 -19.31 -23.77
N LYS A 41 -5.21 -18.51 -23.07
CA LYS A 41 -6.08 -17.48 -23.68
C LYS A 41 -5.40 -16.15 -23.92
N LEU A 42 -4.44 -15.79 -23.07
CA LEU A 42 -3.73 -14.52 -23.11
C LEU A 42 -2.32 -14.78 -23.64
N ASP A 43 -2.01 -14.26 -24.82
CA ASP A 43 -0.62 -14.20 -25.27
C ASP A 43 0.13 -13.15 -24.45
N LEU A 44 0.85 -13.61 -23.43
CA LEU A 44 1.68 -12.79 -22.56
C LEU A 44 3.15 -12.73 -23.04
N SER A 45 3.46 -13.31 -24.20
CA SER A 45 4.80 -13.27 -24.75
C SER A 45 5.17 -11.86 -25.18
N LEU A 46 6.46 -11.52 -25.03
CA LEU A 46 6.99 -10.24 -25.49
C LEU A 46 7.58 -10.46 -26.89
N PRO A 47 7.02 -9.83 -27.94
CA PRO A 47 7.58 -9.94 -29.29
C PRO A 47 8.94 -9.25 -29.39
N ASP A 48 9.79 -9.71 -30.32
CA ASP A 48 11.09 -9.10 -30.62
C ASP A 48 10.94 -7.69 -31.23
N GLU A 49 9.84 -7.46 -31.95
CA GLU A 49 9.48 -6.16 -32.51
C GLU A 49 8.36 -5.49 -31.68
N GLY A 50 8.40 -4.16 -31.59
CA GLY A 50 7.37 -3.40 -30.89
C GLY A 50 6.02 -3.44 -31.60
N VAL A 51 4.93 -3.35 -30.83
CA VAL A 51 3.57 -3.23 -31.35
C VAL A 51 3.13 -1.77 -31.43
N THR A 52 2.16 -1.49 -32.29
CA THR A 52 1.51 -0.18 -32.37
C THR A 52 0.59 0.07 -31.17
N LEU A 53 0.26 1.33 -30.89
CA LEU A 53 -0.67 1.67 -29.82
C LEU A 53 -2.06 1.05 -30.03
N GLU A 54 -2.52 0.92 -31.28
CA GLU A 54 -3.82 0.34 -31.60
C GLU A 54 -3.87 -1.16 -31.25
N GLU A 55 -2.75 -1.87 -31.44
CA GLU A 55 -2.60 -3.28 -31.06
C GLU A 55 -2.60 -3.50 -29.55
N LEU A 56 -2.46 -2.45 -28.73
CA LEU A 56 -2.62 -2.53 -27.28
C LEU A 56 -4.08 -2.56 -26.84
N ILE A 57 -5.04 -2.10 -27.66
CA ILE A 57 -6.46 -2.02 -27.26
C ILE A 57 -7.04 -3.41 -26.91
N PRO A 58 -6.85 -4.47 -27.72
CA PRO A 58 -7.32 -5.82 -27.36
C PRO A 58 -6.69 -6.35 -26.05
N ILE A 59 -5.45 -5.94 -25.74
CA ILE A 59 -4.77 -6.30 -24.50
C ILE A 59 -5.45 -5.60 -23.31
N VAL A 60 -5.78 -4.31 -23.45
CA VAL A 60 -6.54 -3.55 -22.42
C VAL A 60 -7.91 -4.18 -22.18
N GLU A 61 -8.65 -4.52 -23.25
CA GLU A 61 -9.95 -5.19 -23.14
C GLU A 61 -9.85 -6.52 -22.39
N SER A 62 -8.88 -7.35 -22.78
CA SER A 62 -8.63 -8.65 -22.14
C SER A 62 -8.27 -8.50 -20.66
N TYR A 63 -7.40 -7.53 -20.33
CA TYR A 63 -7.03 -7.23 -18.96
C TYR A 63 -8.26 -6.83 -18.13
N LEU A 64 -9.09 -5.91 -18.63
CA LEU A 64 -10.31 -5.46 -17.94
C LEU A 64 -11.34 -6.59 -17.80
N GLN A 65 -11.46 -7.47 -18.79
CA GLN A 65 -12.42 -8.58 -18.79
C GLN A 65 -12.13 -9.62 -17.69
N TYR A 66 -10.86 -9.95 -17.48
CA TYR A 66 -10.44 -11.00 -16.53
C TYR A 66 -9.98 -10.45 -15.18
N SER A 67 -9.84 -9.13 -15.04
CA SER A 67 -9.54 -8.49 -13.76
C SER A 67 -10.65 -8.68 -12.74
N VAL A 68 -10.25 -8.82 -11.47
CA VAL A 68 -11.19 -8.73 -10.35
C VAL A 68 -11.69 -7.29 -10.26
N ARG A 69 -13.01 -7.10 -10.25
CA ARG A 69 -13.67 -5.81 -10.11
C ARG A 69 -13.70 -5.39 -8.65
N THR A 70 -12.56 -4.93 -8.13
CA THR A 70 -12.44 -4.43 -6.76
C THR A 70 -13.29 -3.19 -6.49
N GLY A 71 -13.70 -2.48 -7.55
CA GLY A 71 -14.64 -1.37 -7.49
C GLY A 71 -16.11 -1.78 -7.42
N SER A 72 -16.43 -3.06 -7.57
CA SER A 72 -17.81 -3.55 -7.54
C SER A 72 -18.44 -3.35 -6.16
N THR A 73 -19.73 -2.98 -6.14
CA THR A 73 -20.54 -2.91 -4.91
C THR A 73 -20.70 -4.27 -4.21
N GLN A 74 -20.30 -5.36 -4.86
CA GLN A 74 -20.34 -6.73 -4.35
C GLN A 74 -18.95 -7.25 -3.92
N PHE A 75 -17.90 -6.42 -3.99
CA PHE A 75 -16.55 -6.81 -3.59
C PHE A 75 -16.28 -6.51 -2.10
N PHE A 76 -16.18 -7.57 -1.31
CA PHE A 76 -15.93 -7.50 0.15
C PHE A 76 -14.71 -8.35 0.59
N ASN A 77 -13.83 -8.73 -0.34
CA ASN A 77 -12.76 -9.69 -0.07
C ASN A 77 -11.56 -9.08 0.67
N LEU A 78 -11.35 -7.76 0.57
CA LEU A 78 -10.19 -7.07 1.10
C LEU A 78 -10.61 -5.84 1.92
N LEU A 79 -9.64 -5.23 2.62
CA LEU A 79 -9.84 -4.03 3.44
C LEU A 79 -9.94 -2.73 2.62
N PHE A 80 -10.06 -2.85 1.30
CA PHE A 80 -10.36 -1.77 0.38
C PHE A 80 -11.40 -2.26 -0.64
N SER A 81 -12.24 -1.35 -1.11
CA SER A 81 -13.26 -1.61 -2.13
C SER A 81 -13.72 -0.27 -2.71
N GLY A 82 -14.39 -0.34 -3.87
CA GLY A 82 -14.88 0.83 -4.58
C GLY A 82 -13.81 1.53 -5.43
N SER A 83 -14.25 2.57 -6.13
CA SER A 83 -13.40 3.38 -7.01
C SER A 83 -13.75 4.85 -6.84
N SER A 84 -12.76 5.67 -6.49
CA SER A 84 -12.91 7.12 -6.33
C SER A 84 -12.55 7.82 -7.64
N ILE A 85 -13.50 8.52 -8.26
CA ILE A 85 -13.24 9.30 -9.49
C ILE A 85 -12.14 10.35 -9.27
N PRO A 86 -12.13 11.13 -8.17
CA PRO A 86 -10.98 11.99 -7.84
C PRO A 86 -9.65 11.25 -7.75
N GLY A 87 -9.65 10.03 -7.20
CA GLY A 87 -8.44 9.20 -7.11
C GLY A 87 -7.93 8.76 -8.48
N ILE A 88 -8.82 8.32 -9.37
CA ILE A 88 -8.47 7.94 -10.74
C ILE A 88 -7.91 9.13 -11.52
N LEU A 89 -8.53 10.31 -11.40
CA LEU A 89 -8.02 11.53 -12.03
C LEU A 89 -6.62 11.90 -11.49
N ALA A 90 -6.41 11.78 -10.18
CA ALA A 90 -5.11 12.02 -9.57
C ALA A 90 -4.05 11.03 -10.08
N GLU A 91 -4.37 9.73 -10.20
CA GLU A 91 -3.48 8.72 -10.77
C GLU A 91 -3.10 9.01 -12.22
N MET A 92 -4.06 9.46 -13.04
CA MET A 92 -3.79 9.89 -14.43
C MET A 92 -2.80 11.06 -14.48
N VAL A 93 -2.98 12.07 -13.62
CA VAL A 93 -2.08 13.23 -13.54
C VAL A 93 -0.69 12.81 -13.02
N THR A 94 -0.63 11.96 -12.00
CA THR A 94 0.62 11.42 -11.46
C THR A 94 1.38 10.66 -12.54
N SER A 95 0.71 9.76 -13.26
CA SER A 95 1.33 9.01 -14.36
C SER A 95 1.78 9.90 -15.52
N ALA A 96 1.01 10.94 -15.87
CA ALA A 96 1.36 11.84 -16.97
C ALA A 96 2.53 12.76 -16.62
N THR A 97 2.67 13.15 -15.35
CA THR A 97 3.76 14.02 -14.89
C THR A 97 5.04 13.25 -14.56
N ASN A 98 4.94 11.97 -14.22
CA ASN A 98 6.05 11.03 -14.02
C ASN A 98 7.23 11.64 -13.22
N THR A 99 6.91 12.32 -12.12
CA THR A 99 7.90 12.95 -11.24
C THR A 99 8.24 12.07 -10.04
N THR A 100 9.21 12.50 -9.23
CA THR A 100 9.65 11.83 -8.00
C THR A 100 9.55 12.76 -6.80
N MET A 101 9.15 12.22 -5.64
CA MET A 101 9.04 12.93 -4.36
C MET A 101 10.40 13.09 -3.65
N HIS A 102 11.49 13.30 -4.40
CA HIS A 102 12.84 13.40 -3.83
C HIS A 102 13.22 14.80 -3.35
N THR A 103 12.90 15.84 -4.12
CA THR A 103 13.22 17.23 -3.79
C THR A 103 12.13 18.18 -4.26
N TYR A 104 12.10 19.37 -3.67
CA TYR A 104 11.17 20.42 -4.08
C TYR A 104 11.36 20.83 -5.54
N ASP A 105 12.59 20.85 -6.06
CA ASP A 105 12.88 21.32 -7.42
C ASP A 105 12.25 20.45 -8.51
N VAL A 106 12.03 19.16 -8.24
CA VAL A 106 11.42 18.22 -9.19
C VAL A 106 9.94 17.96 -8.91
N ALA A 107 9.46 18.20 -7.68
CA ALA A 107 8.07 17.98 -7.27
C ALA A 107 7.52 19.11 -6.38
N PRO A 108 7.54 20.38 -6.81
CA PRO A 108 7.26 21.52 -5.92
C PRO A 108 5.80 21.50 -5.41
N VAL A 109 4.84 21.26 -6.30
CA VAL A 109 3.42 21.22 -5.95
C VAL A 109 3.10 20.02 -5.06
N ALA A 110 3.56 18.82 -5.44
CA ALA A 110 3.31 17.60 -4.68
C ALA A 110 3.96 17.64 -3.29
N THR A 111 5.16 18.25 -3.16
CA THR A 111 5.81 18.49 -1.86
C THR A 111 4.95 19.34 -0.94
N LEU A 112 4.35 20.43 -1.44
CA LEU A 112 3.46 21.27 -0.64
C LEU A 112 2.15 20.56 -0.27
N MET A 113 1.60 19.76 -1.19
CA MET A 113 0.41 18.96 -0.94
C MET A 113 0.65 17.90 0.14
N GLU A 114 1.77 17.18 0.10
CA GLU A 114 2.11 16.19 1.12
C GLU A 114 2.28 16.85 2.49
N ARG A 115 2.96 18.00 2.57
CA ARG A 115 3.10 18.76 3.84
C ARG A 115 1.74 19.14 4.44
N GLU A 116 0.82 19.63 3.61
CA GLU A 116 -0.52 19.98 4.08
C GLU A 116 -1.32 18.73 4.48
N LEU A 117 -1.21 17.63 3.74
CA LEU A 117 -1.84 16.36 4.10
C LEU A 117 -1.34 15.85 5.46
N ILE A 118 -0.02 15.80 5.67
CA ILE A 118 0.61 15.36 6.93
C ILE A 118 0.17 16.26 8.09
N LYS A 119 0.11 17.58 7.89
CA LYS A 119 -0.40 18.51 8.90
C LYS A 119 -1.85 18.19 9.29
N ASN A 120 -2.73 17.94 8.30
CA ASN A 120 -4.13 17.59 8.56
C ASN A 120 -4.25 16.23 9.26
N LEU A 121 -3.48 15.22 8.86
CA LEU A 121 -3.47 13.92 9.52
C LEU A 121 -3.01 14.01 10.98
N ASN A 122 -1.95 14.79 11.26
CA ASN A 122 -1.51 15.04 12.63
C ASN A 122 -2.59 15.72 13.48
N SER A 123 -3.29 16.70 12.91
CA SER A 123 -4.40 17.40 13.57
C SER A 123 -5.55 16.43 13.92
N LEU A 124 -5.91 15.51 13.01
CA LEU A 124 -6.96 14.50 13.25
C LEU A 124 -6.61 13.53 14.39
N VAL A 125 -5.33 13.20 14.56
CA VAL A 125 -4.85 12.39 15.67
C VAL A 125 -4.81 13.18 17.00
N GLY A 126 -4.79 14.52 16.92
CA GLY A 126 -4.70 15.42 18.07
C GLY A 126 -3.28 15.91 18.37
N PHE A 127 -2.32 15.72 17.47
CA PHE A 127 -0.95 16.21 17.63
C PHE A 127 -0.82 17.67 17.23
N GLN A 128 -0.19 18.46 18.10
CA GLN A 128 0.09 19.89 17.86
C GLN A 128 1.41 20.12 17.13
N GLN A 129 2.38 19.22 17.34
CA GLN A 129 3.70 19.23 16.73
C GLN A 129 4.02 17.81 16.26
N GLY A 130 3.72 17.53 15.00
CA GLY A 130 3.93 16.22 14.40
C GLY A 130 4.62 16.36 13.05
N GLU A 131 5.39 15.32 12.72
CA GLU A 131 6.06 15.15 11.42
C GLU A 131 5.57 13.84 10.81
N GLY A 132 5.76 13.68 9.51
CA GLY A 132 5.36 12.46 8.81
C GLY A 132 5.81 12.45 7.37
N LEU A 133 5.68 11.28 6.74
CA LEU A 133 5.89 11.08 5.32
C LEU A 133 4.91 10.03 4.82
N MET A 134 4.53 10.11 3.54
CA MET A 134 3.84 9.00 2.90
C MET A 134 4.85 7.90 2.58
N VAL A 135 4.42 6.65 2.75
CA VAL A 135 5.24 5.46 2.51
C VAL A 135 4.47 4.46 1.65
N THR A 136 5.20 3.52 1.06
CA THR A 136 4.64 2.45 0.22
C THR A 136 3.96 1.37 1.08
N GLY A 137 2.77 1.70 1.59
CA GLY A 137 1.88 0.81 2.34
C GLY A 137 2.12 0.77 3.85
N GLY A 138 1.10 0.35 4.60
CA GLY A 138 1.10 0.35 6.07
C GLY A 138 2.17 -0.54 6.71
N SER A 139 2.65 -1.57 6.00
CA SER A 139 3.76 -2.40 6.49
C SER A 139 5.06 -1.59 6.61
N ASN A 140 5.34 -0.71 5.64
CA ASN A 140 6.49 0.20 5.70
C ASN A 140 6.26 1.32 6.71
N ALA A 141 5.02 1.75 6.93
CA ALA A 141 4.71 2.71 8.00
C ALA A 141 5.05 2.14 9.38
N ASN A 142 4.69 0.88 9.64
CA ASN A 142 5.05 0.19 10.89
C ASN A 142 6.58 0.03 11.02
N LEU A 143 7.29 -0.30 9.93
CA LEU A 143 8.75 -0.37 9.92
C LEU A 143 9.39 0.99 10.28
N VAL A 144 8.96 2.08 9.64
CA VAL A 144 9.45 3.43 9.92
C VAL A 144 9.11 3.84 11.36
N GLY A 145 7.91 3.53 11.84
CA GLY A 145 7.53 3.78 13.24
C GLY A 145 8.42 3.06 14.24
N MET A 146 8.70 1.77 14.02
CA MET A 146 9.64 1.01 14.85
C MET A 146 11.08 1.55 14.74
N LEU A 147 11.50 1.99 13.54
CA LEU A 147 12.81 2.60 13.32
C LEU A 147 12.96 3.91 14.10
N CYS A 148 11.92 4.76 14.12
CA CYS A 148 11.88 5.98 14.93
C CYS A 148 11.98 5.64 16.43
N GLY A 149 11.22 4.65 16.90
CA GLY A 149 11.30 4.16 18.28
C GLY A 149 12.71 3.69 18.65
N ARG A 150 13.34 2.86 17.80
CA ARG A 150 14.73 2.42 17.97
C ARG A 150 15.69 3.61 17.99
N HIS A 151 15.58 4.53 17.04
CA HIS A 151 16.50 5.66 16.94
C HIS A 151 16.39 6.60 18.13
N LYS A 152 15.19 6.71 18.73
CA LYS A 152 14.97 7.51 19.93
C LYS A 152 15.71 6.95 21.15
N VAL A 153 15.78 5.62 21.30
CA VAL A 153 16.40 4.97 22.47
C VAL A 153 17.86 4.55 22.24
N LEU A 154 18.25 4.32 20.99
CA LEU A 154 19.58 3.84 20.58
C LEU A 154 20.02 4.55 19.28
N PRO A 155 20.27 5.87 19.31
CA PRO A 155 20.60 6.66 18.11
C PRO A 155 21.88 6.21 17.41
N GLU A 156 22.86 5.72 18.17
CA GLU A 156 24.13 5.18 17.69
C GLU A 156 23.97 3.93 16.82
N ALA A 157 22.82 3.23 16.90
CA ALA A 157 22.53 2.09 16.05
C ALA A 157 22.52 2.44 14.56
N LYS A 158 22.33 3.73 14.23
CA LYS A 158 22.46 4.24 12.86
C LYS A 158 23.88 4.07 12.31
N LEU A 159 24.91 4.21 13.15
CA LEU A 159 26.32 4.16 12.73
C LEU A 159 27.00 2.85 13.10
N LYS A 160 26.66 2.28 14.27
CA LYS A 160 27.37 1.14 14.86
C LYS A 160 26.58 -0.18 14.80
N GLY A 161 25.34 -0.15 14.30
CA GLY A 161 24.42 -1.30 14.44
C GLY A 161 24.00 -1.52 15.90
N LEU A 162 23.33 -2.64 16.19
CA LEU A 162 22.79 -2.92 17.53
C LEU A 162 23.85 -3.30 18.57
N GLY A 163 25.04 -3.76 18.14
CA GLY A 163 26.10 -4.21 19.05
C GLY A 163 25.61 -5.31 20.01
N HIS A 164 25.76 -5.08 21.31
CA HIS A 164 25.31 -5.99 22.37
C HIS A 164 23.93 -5.64 22.94
N HIS A 165 23.26 -4.60 22.41
CA HIS A 165 21.97 -4.18 22.92
C HIS A 165 20.88 -5.18 22.51
N ARG A 166 20.22 -5.77 23.50
CA ARG A 166 18.99 -6.54 23.31
C ARG A 166 17.81 -5.58 23.40
N LEU A 167 17.20 -5.29 22.25
CA LEU A 167 15.95 -4.52 22.17
C LEU A 167 14.77 -5.48 22.15
N VAL A 168 13.69 -5.12 22.85
CA VAL A 168 12.43 -5.87 22.86
C VAL A 168 11.30 -4.93 22.46
N ALA A 169 10.40 -5.40 21.59
CA ALA A 169 9.21 -4.68 21.18
C ALA A 169 7.96 -5.49 21.54
N PHE A 170 6.87 -4.80 21.84
CA PHE A 170 5.62 -5.42 22.27
C PHE A 170 4.51 -5.07 21.28
N VAL A 171 3.74 -6.06 20.87
CA VAL A 171 2.57 -5.90 19.99
C VAL A 171 1.43 -6.78 20.49
N SER A 172 0.20 -6.47 20.11
CA SER A 172 -0.92 -7.39 20.38
C SER A 172 -0.67 -8.70 19.65
N GLU A 173 -1.11 -9.83 20.22
CA GLU A 173 -1.11 -11.11 19.52
C GLU A 173 -1.93 -11.08 18.21
N GLN A 174 -2.90 -10.16 18.10
CA GLN A 174 -3.74 -9.89 16.92
C GLN A 174 -3.13 -8.84 15.98
N ALA A 175 -1.93 -8.32 16.28
CA ALA A 175 -1.30 -7.27 15.47
C ALA A 175 -0.93 -7.78 14.07
N HIS A 176 -0.93 -6.87 13.11
CA HIS A 176 -0.55 -7.18 11.73
C HIS A 176 0.87 -7.79 11.66
N TYR A 177 1.03 -8.84 10.85
CA TYR A 177 2.28 -9.59 10.75
C TYR A 177 3.50 -8.74 10.32
N SER A 178 3.30 -7.53 9.79
CA SER A 178 4.37 -6.61 9.40
C SER A 178 5.32 -6.26 10.54
N TYR A 179 4.86 -6.28 11.80
CA TYR A 179 5.75 -6.04 12.94
C TYR A 179 6.84 -7.11 13.06
N ALA A 180 6.52 -8.38 12.81
CA ALA A 180 7.51 -9.45 12.79
C ALA A 180 8.50 -9.27 11.63
N LYS A 181 8.01 -8.86 10.46
CA LYS A 181 8.87 -8.51 9.31
C LYS A 181 9.81 -7.34 9.66
N ALA A 182 9.30 -6.30 10.31
CA ALA A 182 10.08 -5.14 10.73
C ALA A 182 11.13 -5.51 11.80
N ALA A 183 10.76 -6.29 12.82
CA ALA A 183 11.69 -6.77 13.84
C ALA A 183 12.84 -7.60 13.25
N ASN A 184 12.53 -8.48 12.28
CA ASN A 184 13.54 -9.22 11.53
C ASN A 184 14.46 -8.27 10.74
N LEU A 185 13.88 -7.39 9.91
CA LEU A 185 14.64 -6.50 9.02
C LEU A 185 15.56 -5.53 9.78
N MET A 186 15.14 -5.05 10.95
CA MET A 186 15.94 -4.14 11.77
C MET A 186 17.02 -4.82 12.61
N GLY A 187 17.11 -6.16 12.57
CA GLY A 187 18.04 -6.95 13.37
C GLY A 187 17.65 -7.12 14.84
N ILE A 188 16.41 -6.77 15.22
CA ILE A 188 15.89 -7.01 16.58
C ILE A 188 15.67 -8.51 16.81
N GLY A 189 15.27 -9.22 15.77
CA GLY A 189 14.92 -10.64 15.83
C GLY A 189 13.47 -10.85 16.23
N ILE A 190 12.82 -11.84 15.63
CA ILE A 190 11.38 -12.10 15.81
C ILE A 190 11.09 -12.59 17.23
N GLU A 191 12.02 -13.29 17.88
CA GLU A 191 11.89 -13.74 19.27
C GLU A 191 11.84 -12.58 20.28
N ASN A 192 12.37 -11.41 19.91
CA ASN A 192 12.30 -10.20 20.73
C ASN A 192 11.10 -9.31 20.36
N LEU A 193 10.17 -9.79 19.51
CA LEU A 193 8.86 -9.18 19.31
C LEU A 193 7.82 -9.95 20.13
N VAL A 194 7.59 -9.50 21.36
CA VAL A 194 6.68 -10.15 22.30
C VAL A 194 5.24 -9.86 21.90
N LYS A 195 4.48 -10.94 21.69
CA LYS A 195 3.03 -10.87 21.46
C LYS A 195 2.30 -10.88 22.81
N VAL A 196 1.57 -9.82 23.08
CA VAL A 196 0.81 -9.63 24.32
C VAL A 196 -0.62 -10.11 24.12
N ASN A 197 -1.13 -10.85 25.09
CA ASN A 197 -2.49 -11.39 25.09
C ASN A 197 -3.55 -10.31 24.89
N SER A 198 -4.62 -10.66 24.18
CA SER A 198 -5.78 -9.81 23.98
C SER A 198 -7.01 -10.38 24.68
N ASP A 199 -7.97 -9.51 24.99
CA ASP A 199 -9.26 -9.90 25.55
C ASP A 199 -10.17 -10.55 24.48
N ARG A 200 -11.38 -10.93 24.88
CA ARG A 200 -12.39 -11.54 24.00
C ARG A 200 -12.84 -10.63 22.84
N GLU A 201 -12.57 -9.32 22.91
CA GLU A 201 -12.89 -8.35 21.86
C GLU A 201 -11.66 -8.08 20.96
N GLY A 202 -10.54 -8.74 21.19
CA GLY A 202 -9.30 -8.57 20.44
C GLY A 202 -8.48 -7.34 20.86
N LYS A 203 -8.77 -6.74 22.01
CA LYS A 203 -7.99 -5.60 22.55
C LYS A 203 -6.84 -6.12 23.40
N MET A 204 -5.64 -5.57 23.24
CA MET A 204 -4.51 -5.92 24.11
C MET A 204 -4.85 -5.67 25.59
N ILE A 205 -4.52 -6.63 26.46
CA ILE A 205 -4.73 -6.53 27.91
C ILE A 205 -3.57 -5.71 28.54
N PRO A 206 -3.82 -4.53 29.12
CA PRO A 206 -2.75 -3.68 29.66
C PRO A 206 -1.95 -4.33 30.78
N GLU A 207 -2.59 -5.13 31.64
CA GLU A 207 -1.91 -5.83 32.74
C GLU A 207 -0.96 -6.91 32.22
N ALA A 208 -1.31 -7.57 31.11
CA ALA A 208 -0.44 -8.53 30.44
C ALA A 208 0.76 -7.84 29.77
N LEU A 209 0.55 -6.64 29.21
CA LEU A 209 1.64 -5.81 28.68
C LEU A 209 2.63 -5.44 29.79
N GLU A 210 2.14 -4.94 30.93
CA GLU A 210 2.98 -4.60 32.08
C GLU A 210 3.81 -5.81 32.55
N ALA A 211 3.17 -6.96 32.72
CA ALA A 211 3.86 -8.19 33.12
C ALA A 211 4.96 -8.59 32.11
N ALA A 212 4.68 -8.49 30.81
CA ALA A 212 5.66 -8.80 29.75
C ALA A 212 6.84 -7.82 29.74
N ILE A 213 6.60 -6.54 30.02
CA ILE A 213 7.66 -5.53 30.18
C ILE A 213 8.55 -5.90 31.36
N GLN A 214 7.97 -6.17 32.54
CA GLN A 214 8.74 -6.55 33.73
C GLN A 214 9.58 -7.81 33.51
N GLN A 215 9.03 -8.83 32.85
CA GLN A 215 9.77 -10.05 32.49
C GLN A 215 10.91 -9.78 31.50
N SER A 216 10.79 -8.77 30.65
CA SER A 216 11.84 -8.44 29.67
C SER A 216 12.99 -7.62 30.27
N LEU A 217 12.77 -7.03 31.47
CA LEU A 217 13.76 -6.26 32.21
C LEU A 217 14.59 -7.11 33.19
N SER A 218 14.07 -8.28 33.59
CA SER A 218 14.78 -9.27 34.43
C SER A 218 15.77 -10.10 33.63
#